data_AF-A0A8T3PVK4-F1
#
_entry.id   AF-A0A8T3PVK4-F1
#
_cell.length_a   1.000
_cell.length_b   1.000
_cell.length_c   1.000
_cell.angle_alpha   90.00
_cell.angle_beta   90.00
_cell.angle_gamma   90.00
#
_symmetry.space_group_name_H-M   'P 1'
#
loop_
_entity.id
_entity.type
_entity.pdbx_description
1 polymer ?
#
loop_
_entity_poly.entity_id
_entity_poly.type
_entity_poly.pdbx_seq_one_letter_code
_entity_poly.pdbx_strand_id
1 'polypeptide(L)' 'MRNVTITLDDSTAEWARVWAARHRTSVSRLLGELLAEKMRQEEGYHAAMEGFLAAGPSPLTETAGAGRPYPSRASLHER' A
#
# COMPACT_ATOMS: atom_id res chain seq x y z
N MET A 1 2.46 -22.18 -9.51
CA MET A 1 2.60 -21.91 -8.06
C MET A 1 3.85 -22.64 -7.57
N ARG A 2 4.58 -22.10 -6.60
CA ARG A 2 5.71 -22.78 -5.94
C ARG A 2 5.29 -23.25 -4.55
N ASN A 3 5.72 -24.43 -4.15
CA ASN A 3 5.43 -24.97 -2.82
C ASN A 3 6.43 -24.40 -1.80
N VAL A 4 5.94 -24.04 -0.62
CA VAL A 4 6.75 -23.54 0.48
C VAL A 4 6.43 -24.38 1.72
N THR A 5 7.47 -24.92 2.35
CA THR A 5 7.35 -25.60 3.64
C THR A 5 7.70 -24.60 4.73
N ILE A 6 6.85 -24.50 5.75
CA ILE A 6 7.06 -23.64 6.91
C ILE A 6 6.95 -24.48 8.19
N THR A 7 7.70 -24.08 9.21
CA THR A 7 7.58 -24.65 10.55
C THR A 7 6.82 -23.66 11.43
N LEU A 8 5.80 -24.16 12.13
CA LEU A 8 5.00 -23.41 13.08
C LEU A 8 5.00 -24.19 14.40
N ASP A 9 4.80 -23.51 15.51
CA ASP A 9 4.45 -24.21 16.74
C ASP A 9 3.07 -24.89 16.60
N ASP A 10 2.85 -25.95 17.37
CA ASP A 10 1.65 -26.78 17.26
C ASP A 10 0.37 -25.96 17.47
N SER A 11 0.39 -25.01 18.41
CA SER A 11 -0.77 -24.20 18.76
C SER A 11 -1.17 -23.25 17.62
N THR A 12 -0.18 -22.61 16.98
CA THR A 12 -0.40 -21.75 15.81
C THR A 12 -0.89 -22.56 14.61
N ALA A 13 -0.32 -23.75 14.38
CA ALA A 13 -0.73 -24.62 13.28
C ALA A 13 -2.17 -25.13 13.44
N GLU A 14 -2.61 -25.44 14.67
CA GLU A 14 -3.99 -25.82 14.97
C GLU A 14 -4.94 -24.64 14.82
N TRP A 15 -4.59 -23.49 15.40
CA TRP A 15 -5.38 -22.28 15.29
C TRP A 15 -5.61 -21.88 13.84
N ALA A 16 -4.55 -21.87 13.02
CA ALA A 16 -4.62 -21.49 11.60
C ALA A 16 -5.55 -22.43 10.82
N ARG A 17 -5.52 -23.74 11.10
CA ARG A 17 -6.42 -24.73 10.49
C ARG A 17 -7.88 -24.47 10.85
N VAL A 18 -8.18 -24.26 12.13
CA VAL A 18 -9.55 -23.99 12.60
C VAL A 18 -10.06 -22.67 12.03
N TRP A 19 -9.24 -21.62 12.05
CA TRP A 19 -9.60 -20.32 11.52
C TRP A 19 -9.89 -20.40 10.02
N ALA A 20 -9.02 -21.06 9.25
CA ALA A 20 -9.19 -21.21 7.81
C ALA A 20 -10.49 -21.96 7.47
N ALA A 21 -10.77 -23.06 8.20
CA ALA A 21 -12.01 -23.81 8.05
C ALA A 21 -13.26 -22.96 8.35
N ARG A 22 -13.23 -22.17 9.45
CA ARG A 22 -14.33 -21.26 9.81
C ARG A 22 -14.63 -20.22 8.72
N HIS A 23 -13.60 -19.77 8.01
CA HIS A 23 -13.72 -18.78 6.93
C HIS A 23 -13.80 -19.41 5.53
N ARG A 24 -14.01 -20.73 5.44
CA ARG A 24 -14.10 -21.48 4.17
C ARG A 24 -12.88 -21.25 3.25
N THR A 25 -11.70 -21.12 3.84
CA THR A 25 -10.43 -20.93 3.13
C THR A 25 -9.42 -22.02 3.52
N SER A 26 -8.26 -22.03 2.87
CA SER A 26 -7.13 -22.90 3.22
C SER A 26 -6.04 -22.10 3.93
N VAL A 27 -5.23 -22.78 4.74
CA VAL A 27 -4.06 -22.18 5.40
C VAL A 27 -3.09 -21.59 4.37
N SER A 28 -2.91 -22.26 3.22
CA SER A 28 -2.08 -21.77 2.12
C SER A 28 -2.60 -20.46 1.51
N ARG A 29 -3.93 -20.33 1.34
CA ARG A 29 -4.54 -19.11 0.82
C ARG A 29 -4.45 -17.97 1.83
N LEU A 30 -4.78 -18.25 3.10
CA LEU A 30 -4.61 -17.31 4.20
C LEU A 30 -3.18 -16.76 4.26
N LEU A 31 -2.18 -17.66 4.24
CA LEU A 31 -0.77 -17.25 4.28
C LEU A 31 -0.37 -16.43 3.05
N GLY A 32 -0.84 -16.83 1.86
CA GLY A 32 -0.58 -16.09 0.63
C GLY A 32 -1.15 -14.66 0.68
N GLU A 33 -2.37 -14.50 1.18
CA GLU A 33 -3.01 -13.19 1.36
C GLU A 33 -2.25 -12.32 2.36
N LEU A 34 -1.84 -12.90 3.49
CA LEU A 34 -1.07 -12.20 4.53
C LEU A 34 0.30 -11.76 4.01
N LEU A 35 1.00 -12.61 3.25
CA LEU A 35 2.27 -12.25 2.63
C LEU A 35 2.09 -11.16 1.57
N ALA A 36 1.05 -11.25 0.74
CA ALA A 36 0.78 -10.23 -0.27
C ALA A 36 0.46 -8.87 0.36
N GLU A 37 -0.28 -8.83 1.46
CA GLU A 37 -0.51 -7.60 2.23
C GLU A 37 0.80 -7.04 2.79
N LYS A 38 1.64 -7.89 3.39
CA LYS A 38 2.94 -7.46 3.88
C LYS A 38 3.83 -6.90 2.77
N MET A 39 3.91 -7.58 1.63
CA MET A 39 4.66 -7.07 0.47
C MET A 39 4.18 -5.70 0.03
N ARG A 40 2.86 -5.50 -0.08
CA ARG A 40 2.31 -4.17 -0.42
C ARG A 40 2.66 -3.11 0.61
N GLN A 41 2.66 -3.43 1.90
CA GLN A 41 3.00 -2.49 2.96
C GLN A 41 4.48 -2.08 2.89
N GLU A 42 5.37 -3.05 2.67
CA GLU A 42 6.83 -2.81 2.61
C GLU A 42 7.23 -2.13 1.29
N GLU A 43 6.67 -2.57 0.16
CA GLU A 43 7.03 -2.08 -1.18
C GLU A 43 6.23 -0.82 -1.57
N GLY A 44 5.07 -0.59 -0.96
CA GLY A 44 4.16 0.49 -1.35
C GLY A 44 4.76 1.87 -1.17
N TYR A 45 5.47 2.11 -0.06
CA TYR A 45 6.18 3.37 0.14
C TYR A 45 7.30 3.54 -0.88
N HIS A 46 8.11 2.50 -1.11
CA HIS A 46 9.24 2.57 -2.02
C HIS A 46 8.77 2.82 -3.47
N ALA A 47 7.74 2.11 -3.92
CA ALA A 47 7.14 2.30 -5.24
C ALA A 47 6.50 3.69 -5.40
N ALA A 48 5.80 4.20 -4.39
CA ALA A 48 5.24 5.56 -4.41
C ALA A 48 6.34 6.63 -4.43
N MET A 49 7.42 6.42 -3.67
CA MET A 49 8.58 7.30 -3.62
C MET A 49 9.30 7.32 -4.97
N GLU A 50 9.59 6.16 -5.56
CA GLU A 50 10.20 6.07 -6.89
C GLU A 50 9.34 6.77 -7.95
N GLY A 51 8.02 6.55 -7.94
CA GLY A 51 7.10 7.23 -8.85
C GLY A 51 7.09 8.75 -8.67
N PHE A 52 7.09 9.23 -7.42
CA PHE A 52 7.15 10.66 -7.12
C PHE A 52 8.46 11.30 -7.56
N LEU A 53 9.60 10.64 -7.30
CA LEU A 53 10.92 11.16 -7.65
C LEU A 53 11.23 11.06 -9.14
N ALA A 54 10.65 10.10 -9.86
CA ALA A 54 10.76 9.98 -11.30
C ALA A 54 9.94 11.05 -12.05
N ALA A 55 8.91 11.63 -11.40
CA ALA A 55 8.14 12.71 -11.98
C ALA A 55 9.02 13.98 -12.09
N GLY A 56 9.19 14.48 -13.31
CA GLY A 56 9.85 15.76 -13.53
C GLY A 56 9.08 16.91 -12.87
N PRO A 57 9.76 18.02 -12.53
CA PRO A 57 9.08 19.18 -11.97
C PRO A 57 8.04 19.71 -12.97
N SER A 58 6.81 19.93 -12.52
CA SER A 58 5.76 20.58 -13.30
C SER A 58 5.26 21.84 -12.58
N PRO A 59 4.96 22.93 -13.31
CA PRO A 59 4.37 24.12 -12.71
C PRO A 59 3.00 23.80 -12.09
N LEU A 60 2.77 24.17 -10.83
CA LEU A 60 1.47 23.95 -10.16
C LEU A 60 0.33 24.72 -10.83
N THR A 61 0.63 25.79 -11.57
CA THR A 61 -0.33 26.53 -12.40
C THR A 61 -0.94 25.67 -13.51
N GLU A 62 -0.19 24.70 -14.04
CA GLU A 62 -0.66 23.81 -15.10
C GLU A 62 -1.49 22.64 -14.54
N THR A 63 -1.13 22.11 -13.37
CA THR A 63 -1.77 20.91 -12.79
C THR A 63 -2.92 21.21 -11.83
N ALA A 64 -2.82 22.25 -11.01
CA ALA A 64 -3.83 22.62 -10.01
C ALA A 64 -4.50 23.97 -10.30
N GLY A 65 -3.83 24.85 -11.05
CA GLY A 65 -4.26 26.24 -11.28
C GLY A 65 -5.15 26.48 -12.50
N ALA A 66 -5.40 25.48 -13.35
CA ALA A 66 -6.09 25.66 -14.65
C ALA A 66 -5.54 26.84 -15.48
N GLY A 67 -4.24 27.12 -15.38
CA GLY A 67 -3.58 28.26 -16.03
C GLY A 67 -3.79 29.62 -15.36
N ARG A 68 -4.41 29.69 -14.18
CA ARG A 68 -4.56 30.94 -13.41
C ARG A 68 -3.25 31.34 -12.74
N PRO A 69 -2.91 32.65 -12.70
CA PRO A 69 -1.76 33.15 -11.95
C PRO A 69 -1.86 32.80 -10.46
N TYR A 70 -0.72 32.67 -9.79
CA TYR A 70 -0.71 32.49 -8.33
C TYR A 70 -1.36 33.71 -7.65
N PRO A 71 -2.21 33.50 -6.62
CA PRO A 71 -2.78 34.58 -5.85
C PRO A 71 -1.68 35.38 -5.14
N SER A 72 -1.90 36.70 -5.03
CA SER A 72 -0.96 37.56 -4.31
C SER A 72 -1.10 37.35 -2.80
N ARG A 73 -0.02 37.61 -2.04
CA ARG A 73 -0.04 37.53 -0.58
C ARG A 73 -1.16 38.39 0.05
N ALA A 74 -1.44 39.56 -0.54
CA ALA A 74 -2.51 40.44 -0.09
C ALA A 74 -3.89 39.79 -0.28
N SER A 75 -4.17 39.22 -1.46
CA SER A 75 -5.46 38.59 -1.78
C SER A 75 -5.84 37.38 -0.91
N LEU A 76 -4.86 36.72 -0.27
CA LEU A 76 -5.09 35.55 0.59
C LEU A 76 -5.26 35.90 2.08
N HIS A 77 -4.83 37.10 2.48
CA HIS A 77 -4.70 37.47 3.89
C HIS A 77 -5.38 38.79 4.24
N GLU A 78 -6.09 39.42 3.32
CA GLU A 78 -6.99 40.53 3.63
C GLU A 78 -8.10 40.04 4.58
N ARG A 79 -7.98 40.48 5.83
CA ARG A 79 -9.04 40.47 6.84
C ARG A 79 -9.46 41.91 7.09
#